data_AF-A0A7X7TZB9-F1
#
_entry.id   AF-A0A7X7TZB9-F1
#
_cell.length_a   1.000
_cell.length_b   1.000
_cell.length_c   1.000
_cell.angle_alpha   90.00
_cell.angle_beta   90.00
_cell.angle_gamma   90.00
#
_symmetry.space_group_name_H-M   'P 1'
#
loop_
_entity.id
_entity.type
_entity.pdbx_description
1 polymer ?
#
loop_
_entity_poly.entity_id
_entity_poly.type
_entity_poly.pdbx_seq_one_letter_code
_entity_poly.pdbx_strand_id
1 'polypeptide(L)'
;RGTGEACGFIDVEPDADGMCTVGLYNEKLGLAVATRYKKRQLPSLANWQHWGPGEYVTGLEPGTNPPIGQGKARELQQLIHLDPGKSRTYDLEISVLSDEQNIRRFLKAAGR
;
A
#
# COMPACT_ATOMS: atom_id res chain seq x y z
N ARG A 1 -6.48 20.98 -11.21
CA ARG A 1 -7.75 20.22 -11.13
C ARG A 1 -7.62 19.07 -12.10
N GLY A 2 -7.46 17.85 -11.60
CA GLY A 2 -7.43 16.65 -12.46
C GLY A 2 -8.87 16.28 -12.82
N THR A 3 -9.11 15.85 -14.05
CA THR A 3 -10.45 15.46 -14.52
C THR A 3 -10.78 14.00 -14.22
N GLY A 4 -10.01 13.32 -13.36
CA GLY A 4 -10.21 11.90 -13.09
C GLY A 4 -9.19 11.34 -12.10
N GLU A 5 -9.07 10.03 -12.15
CA GLU A 5 -8.20 9.23 -11.30
C GLU A 5 -6.87 8.89 -11.98
N ALA A 6 -5.86 8.60 -11.15
CA ALA A 6 -4.62 7.99 -11.59
C ALA A 6 -4.25 6.85 -10.63
N CYS A 7 -3.73 5.75 -11.17
CA CYS A 7 -3.27 4.62 -10.36
C CYS A 7 -1.85 4.24 -10.75
N GLY A 8 -0.93 4.34 -9.79
CA GLY A 8 0.46 3.88 -9.95
C GLY A 8 0.63 2.47 -9.39
N PHE A 9 1.27 1.58 -10.15
CA PHE A 9 1.67 0.26 -9.65
C PHE A 9 3.11 0.33 -9.17
N ILE A 10 3.33 0.01 -7.90
CA ILE A 10 4.60 0.21 -7.23
C ILE A 10 5.09 -1.13 -6.70
N ASP A 11 6.34 -1.44 -7.03
CA ASP A 11 7.10 -2.53 -6.41
C ASP A 11 7.81 -1.97 -5.18
N VAL A 12 7.19 -2.12 -4.00
CA VAL A 12 7.76 -1.59 -2.75
C VAL A 12 8.91 -2.48 -2.29
N GLU A 13 10.08 -1.89 -2.09
CA GLU A 13 11.24 -2.56 -1.52
C GLU A 13 10.99 -2.87 -0.03
N PRO A 14 11.15 -4.13 0.42
CA PRO A 14 11.07 -4.46 1.83
C PRO A 14 12.35 -4.07 2.60
N ASP A 15 12.22 -3.92 3.92
CA ASP A 15 13.37 -3.92 4.82
C ASP A 15 14.01 -5.32 4.97
N ALA A 16 15.06 -5.41 5.80
CA ALA A 16 15.78 -6.66 6.05
C ALA A 16 14.90 -7.79 6.64
N ASP A 17 13.77 -7.46 7.26
CA ASP A 17 12.82 -8.42 7.84
C ASP A 17 11.70 -8.80 6.84
N GLY A 18 11.75 -8.26 5.61
CA GLY A 18 10.73 -8.51 4.59
C GLY A 18 9.47 -7.64 4.73
N MET A 19 9.55 -6.55 5.52
CA MET A 19 8.44 -5.65 5.76
C MET A 19 8.48 -4.46 4.80
N CYS A 20 7.36 -4.20 4.15
CA CYS A 20 7.13 -2.97 3.41
C CYS A 20 6.50 -1.93 4.33
N THR A 21 6.94 -0.68 4.21
CA THR A 21 6.35 0.47 4.90
C THR A 21 5.94 1.52 3.88
N VAL A 22 4.66 1.89 3.88
CA VAL A 22 4.09 2.95 3.02
C VAL A 22 3.27 3.90 3.88
N GLY A 23 3.06 5.14 3.44
CA GLY A 23 2.21 6.06 4.19
C GLY A 23 2.12 7.45 3.60
N LEU A 24 1.29 8.28 4.22
CA LEU A 24 1.10 9.68 3.90
C LEU A 24 1.52 10.51 5.10
N TYR A 25 2.26 11.58 4.86
CA TYR A 25 2.65 12.55 5.89
C TYR A 25 2.20 13.95 5.49
N ASN A 26 1.39 14.56 6.35
CA ASN A 26 1.02 15.96 6.27
C ASN A 26 1.84 16.76 7.29
N GLU A 27 2.91 17.40 6.82
CA GLU A 27 3.83 18.19 7.63
C GLU A 27 3.14 19.36 8.35
N LYS A 28 2.22 20.05 7.67
CA LYS A 28 1.51 21.21 8.24
C LYS A 28 0.62 20.84 9.43
N LEU A 29 0.08 19.62 9.42
CA LEU A 29 -0.77 19.12 10.50
C LEU A 29 0.01 18.30 11.53
N GLY A 30 1.27 17.96 11.28
CA GLY A 30 2.01 17.01 12.11
C GLY A 30 1.31 15.65 12.20
N LEU A 31 0.73 15.18 11.09
CA LEU A 31 -0.07 13.96 11.05
C LEU A 31 0.44 13.01 9.96
N ALA A 32 0.61 11.74 10.29
CA ALA A 32 0.89 10.69 9.33
C ALA A 32 -0.04 9.50 9.49
N VAL A 33 -0.31 8.81 8.39
CA VAL A 33 -0.92 7.48 8.37
C VAL A 33 0.06 6.55 7.69
N ALA A 34 0.44 5.48 8.38
CA ALA A 34 1.40 4.49 7.89
C ALA A 34 0.76 3.12 7.84
N THR A 35 1.11 2.35 6.81
CA THR A 35 0.75 0.95 6.65
C THR A 35 2.02 0.10 6.56
N ARG A 36 2.10 -0.93 7.40
CA ARG A 36 3.18 -1.92 7.37
C ARG A 36 2.62 -3.29 7.01
N TYR A 37 3.28 -4.00 6.11
CA TYR A 37 2.83 -5.32 5.65
C TYR A 37 4.00 -6.18 5.19
N LYS A 38 3.81 -7.49 5.13
CA LYS A 38 4.84 -8.43 4.65
C LYS A 38 4.84 -8.50 3.12
N LYS A 39 5.97 -8.21 2.48
CA LYS A 39 6.13 -8.27 1.01
C LYS A 39 5.69 -9.61 0.42
N ARG A 40 6.07 -10.70 1.08
CA ARG A 40 5.72 -12.08 0.64
C ARG A 40 4.21 -12.37 0.66
N GLN A 41 3.45 -11.66 1.48
CA GLN A 41 2.00 -11.82 1.58
C GLN A 41 1.29 -10.92 0.56
N LEU A 42 1.72 -9.66 0.45
CA LEU A 42 1.16 -8.65 -0.43
C LEU A 42 2.28 -8.03 -1.30
N PRO A 43 2.68 -8.68 -2.42
CA PRO A 43 3.83 -8.26 -3.20
C PRO A 43 3.61 -6.99 -4.03
N SER A 44 2.36 -6.59 -4.28
CA SER A 44 2.01 -5.43 -5.11
C SER A 44 1.50 -4.28 -4.26
N LEU A 45 1.73 -3.04 -4.70
CA LEU A 45 1.07 -1.85 -4.16
C LEU A 45 0.41 -1.07 -5.30
N ALA A 46 -0.86 -0.72 -5.15
CA ALA A 46 -1.50 0.31 -5.95
C ALA A 46 -1.54 1.63 -5.15
N ASN A 47 -1.10 2.73 -5.77
CA ASN A 47 -1.35 4.08 -5.28
C ASN A 47 -2.41 4.72 -6.17
N TRP A 48 -3.66 4.64 -5.71
CA TRP A 48 -4.80 5.27 -6.37
C TRP A 48 -4.97 6.70 -5.86
N GLN A 49 -5.16 7.65 -6.76
CA GLN A 49 -5.31 9.06 -6.45
C GLN A 49 -6.52 9.60 -7.21
N HIS A 50 -7.44 10.25 -6.49
CA HIS A 50 -8.59 10.92 -7.07
C HIS A 50 -8.77 12.32 -6.48
N TRP A 51 -8.61 13.33 -7.34
CA TRP A 51 -8.66 14.76 -6.99
C TRP A 51 -9.68 15.51 -7.84
N GLY A 52 -10.88 14.94 -7.92
CA GLY A 52 -12.01 15.48 -8.67
C GLY A 52 -12.76 16.59 -7.90
N PRO A 53 -13.75 17.26 -8.55
CA PRO A 53 -14.63 18.18 -7.86
C PRO A 53 -15.40 17.49 -6.72
N GLY A 54 -15.21 17.95 -5.49
CA GLY A 54 -15.84 17.35 -4.30
C GLY A 54 -15.12 16.14 -3.72
N GLU A 55 -14.03 15.68 -4.35
CA GLU A 55 -13.31 14.47 -3.95
C GLU A 55 -11.80 14.75 -3.85
N TYR A 56 -11.22 14.42 -2.70
CA TYR A 56 -9.79 14.55 -2.46
C TYR A 56 -9.31 13.36 -1.64
N VAL A 57 -9.11 12.25 -2.33
CA VAL A 57 -8.84 10.94 -1.72
C VAL A 57 -7.69 10.25 -2.42
N THR A 58 -6.96 9.44 -1.66
CA THR A 58 -5.94 8.54 -2.20
C THR A 58 -5.95 7.23 -1.41
N GLY A 59 -5.68 6.14 -2.10
CA GLY A 59 -5.51 4.80 -1.54
C GLY A 59 -4.06 4.36 -1.68
N LEU A 60 -3.47 3.89 -0.58
CA LEU A 60 -2.27 3.05 -0.61
C LEU A 60 -2.73 1.61 -0.36
N GLU A 61 -2.73 0.80 -1.41
CA GLU A 61 -3.46 -0.47 -1.47
C GLU A 61 -2.49 -1.65 -1.68
N PRO A 62 -1.91 -2.21 -0.59
CA PRO A 62 -1.15 -3.44 -0.67
C PRO A 62 -2.04 -4.59 -1.10
N GLY A 63 -1.61 -5.33 -2.11
CA GLY A 63 -2.40 -6.37 -2.75
C GLY A 63 -1.58 -7.61 -3.09
N THR A 64 -2.29 -8.72 -3.31
CA THR A 64 -1.67 -9.94 -3.84
C THR A 64 -1.23 -9.80 -5.29
N ASN A 65 -1.90 -8.90 -6.03
CA ASN A 65 -1.72 -8.65 -7.45
C ASN A 65 -1.96 -7.15 -7.72
N PRO A 66 -1.40 -6.58 -8.80
CA PRO A 66 -1.81 -5.27 -9.26
C PRO A 66 -3.28 -5.30 -9.75
N PRO A 67 -3.99 -4.16 -9.78
CA PRO A 67 -5.40 -4.09 -10.18
C PRO A 67 -5.56 -4.17 -11.71
N ILE A 68 -5.14 -5.29 -12.30
CA ILE A 68 -5.17 -5.59 -13.76
C ILE A 68 -6.36 -6.47 -14.17
N GLY A 69 -7.22 -6.84 -13.21
CA GLY A 69 -8.33 -7.75 -13.41
C GLY A 69 -7.94 -9.23 -13.43
N GLN A 70 -8.88 -10.11 -13.08
CA GLN A 70 -8.66 -11.55 -12.92
C GLN A 70 -8.23 -12.23 -14.24
N GLY A 71 -8.81 -11.81 -15.37
CA GLY A 71 -8.50 -12.40 -16.68
C GLY A 71 -7.02 -12.27 -17.02
N LYS A 72 -6.47 -11.05 -16.90
CA LYS A 72 -5.05 -10.79 -17.12
C LYS A 72 -4.17 -11.47 -16.08
N ALA A 73 -4.57 -11.45 -14.80
CA ALA A 73 -3.83 -12.16 -13.75
C ALA A 73 -3.73 -13.67 -14.01
N ARG A 74 -4.76 -14.29 -14.59
CA ARG A 74 -4.74 -15.71 -15.00
C ARG A 74 -3.83 -15.94 -16.21
N GLU A 75 -3.91 -15.07 -17.22
CA GLU A 75 -3.03 -15.11 -18.41
C GLU A 75 -1.55 -15.01 -18.03
N LEU A 76 -1.23 -14.13 -17.08
CA LEU A 76 0.13 -13.92 -16.57
C LEU A 76 0.55 -14.96 -15.52
N GLN A 77 -0.30 -15.94 -15.20
CA GLN A 77 -0.06 -16.95 -14.17
C GLN A 77 0.25 -16.37 -12.77
N GLN A 78 -0.28 -15.19 -12.47
CA GLN A 78 -0.12 -14.50 -11.19
C GLN A 78 -1.32 -14.72 -10.25
N LEU A 79 -2.43 -15.24 -10.75
CA LEU A 79 -3.63 -15.48 -9.95
C LEU A 79 -3.37 -16.57 -8.90
N ILE A 80 -3.61 -16.23 -7.63
CA ILE A 80 -3.45 -17.17 -6.52
C ILE A 80 -4.67 -18.09 -6.43
N HIS A 81 -4.41 -19.38 -6.31
CA HIS A 81 -5.40 -20.43 -6.07
C HIS A 81 -5.15 -21.07 -4.70
N LEU A 82 -6.23 -21.39 -3.97
CA LEU A 82 -6.18 -22.14 -2.72
C LEU A 82 -6.92 -23.46 -2.90
N ASP A 83 -6.25 -24.57 -2.57
CA ASP A 83 -6.86 -25.90 -2.61
C ASP A 83 -7.88 -26.07 -1.47
N PRO A 84 -8.80 -27.05 -1.58
CA PRO A 84 -9.72 -27.39 -0.50
C PRO A 84 -9.00 -27.59 0.84
N GLY A 85 -9.49 -26.92 1.88
CA GLY A 85 -8.92 -26.98 3.23
C GLY A 85 -7.63 -26.18 3.43
N LYS A 86 -7.12 -25.48 2.42
CA LYS A 86 -5.99 -24.56 2.57
C LYS A 86 -6.44 -23.19 3.05
N SER A 87 -5.55 -22.50 3.74
CA SER A 87 -5.75 -21.14 4.22
C SER A 87 -4.51 -20.31 3.94
N ARG A 88 -4.70 -18.99 3.86
CA ARG A 88 -3.61 -18.03 3.74
C ARG A 88 -3.89 -16.86 4.67
N THR A 89 -2.84 -16.40 5.35
CA THR A 89 -2.91 -15.30 6.30
C THR A 89 -2.19 -14.09 5.73
N TYR A 90 -2.77 -12.92 5.96
CA TYR A 90 -2.22 -11.63 5.58
C TYR A 90 -2.17 -10.77 6.84
N ASP A 91 -0.96 -10.31 7.16
CA ASP A 91 -0.70 -9.47 8.33
C ASP A 91 -0.39 -8.06 7.82
N LEU A 92 -1.18 -7.09 8.30
CA LEU A 92 -0.95 -5.67 8.05
C LEU A 92 -1.29 -4.86 9.29
N GLU A 93 -0.55 -3.78 9.49
CA GLU A 93 -0.77 -2.80 10.55
C GLU A 93 -1.02 -1.44 9.92
N ILE A 94 -2.06 -0.73 10.38
CA ILE A 94 -2.31 0.67 10.03
C ILE A 94 -2.19 1.50 11.30
N SER A 95 -1.33 2.51 11.25
CA SER A 95 -0.99 3.35 12.39
C SER A 95 -1.22 4.82 12.04
N VAL A 96 -1.93 5.53 12.93
CA VAL A 96 -2.11 6.99 12.86
C VAL A 96 -1.09 7.61 13.82
N LEU A 97 -0.21 8.45 13.31
CA LEU A 97 0.90 9.04 14.04
C LEU A 97 0.69 10.55 14.14
N SER A 98 0.70 11.09 15.35
CA SER A 98 0.52 12.52 15.62
C SER A 98 1.62 13.12 16.49
N ASP A 99 2.53 12.29 17.03
CA ASP A 99 3.72 12.76 17.73
C ASP A 99 4.94 12.81 16.81
N GLU A 100 5.77 13.83 17.01
CA GLU A 100 6.92 14.10 16.16
C GLU A 100 7.95 12.96 16.16
N GLN A 101 8.13 12.28 17.29
CA GLN A 101 9.13 11.21 17.41
C GLN A 101 8.76 10.01 16.54
N ASN A 102 7.51 9.56 16.59
CA ASN A 102 7.03 8.44 15.80
C ASN A 102 6.93 8.80 14.31
N ILE A 103 6.54 10.03 13.97
CA ILE A 103 6.58 10.51 12.58
C ILE A 103 8.01 10.48 12.02
N ARG A 104 9.01 10.96 12.77
CA ARG A 104 10.41 10.91 12.35
C ARG A 104 10.91 9.47 12.17
N ARG A 105 10.52 8.54 13.05
CA ARG A 105 10.84 7.11 12.91
C ARG A 105 10.22 6.52 11.65
N PHE A 106 8.95 6.84 11.38
CA PHE A 106 8.26 6.43 10.16
C PHE A 106 8.96 6.95 8.90
N LEU A 107 9.29 8.24 8.84
CA LEU A 107 9.94 8.84 7.67
C LEU A 107 11.31 8.18 7.39
N LYS A 108 12.11 7.97 8.44
CA LYS A 108 13.40 7.26 8.31
C LYS A 108 13.23 5.84 7.78
N ALA A 109 12.23 5.11 8.27
CA ALA A 109 11.93 3.75 7.79
C ALA A 109 11.43 3.74 6.34
N ALA A 110 10.76 4.80 5.90
CA ALA A 110 10.31 5.00 4.51
C ALA A 110 11.38 5.60 3.58
N GLY A 111 12.65 5.70 4.03
CA GLY A 111 13.76 6.20 3.23
C GLY A 111 13.79 7.72 3.05
N ARG A 112 13.13 8.48 3.94
CA ARG A 112 13.11 9.95 3.96
C ARG A 112 13.82 10.54 5.17
#